data_AF-A0A9K3Q8X8-F1
#
_entry.id   AF-A0A9K3Q8X8-F1
#
_cell.length_a   1.000
_cell.length_b   1.000
_cell.length_c   1.000
_cell.angle_alpha   90.00
_cell.angle_beta   90.00
_cell.angle_gamma   90.00
#
_symmetry.space_group_name_H-M   'P 1'
#
loop_
_entity.id
_entity.type
_entity.pdbx_description
1 polymer ?
#
loop_
_entity_poly.entity_id
_entity_poly.type
_entity_poly.pdbx_seq_one_letter_code
_entity_poly.pdbx_strand_id
1 'polypeptide(L)'
;MLRRKGPISSPTRSGFDVSLLPTSNGGAGRSLQADDDDEDDGMKGHPLISTSPRISMQTLISHGIVAIVVFMFSSSSPCMDRGVFRTTVSAYLPQTNNNHDCPTTILEYLDWFGDRLPNERKKTPLKRVQPATRTPPKIMTPVPSKYRKTFYYDGEEISQPVARAFRSRGWQRVDSTKNAHMIYTYSNNPDWATTLKPWQRFNFIPGYRKWNKKDTFAYYYKQWEAKHNDRPPSVYVPETYLLTDSKEEILAFAKVLKTGGSKYPWVHKQANVNQGRGITILAPESDQLLALPEKYLKEIQKSTDDDDDVIIQRYVCNEMTWNRRKFDVRMFWLVASLDPLIILYHDGYVRIGNSEYSEEDFSDTTAHLTTHTGLGTEGKATMMEFEQALDDLYSRMGNNDNNNKRPHLAAGTPIAHVRNQFKHALGEMTEVFLKESFNKPDFLEITSENGFNFYCADYILDNDMDVFFIEPQNGCGLDEDYYFRLEMHGSLFNGMVDILEEVGRKQEAGLPVMPLEKSGNWEVIYADGLVYQYDGYKRSKNKASCSTTK
;
A
#
# COMPACT_ATOMS: atom_id res chain seq x y z
N MET A 1 -11.20 -63.19 37.00
CA MET A 1 -9.89 -62.82 37.57
C MET A 1 -9.36 -61.59 36.84
N LEU A 2 -8.90 -60.56 37.59
CA LEU A 2 -7.72 -59.69 37.38
C LEU A 2 -7.28 -59.34 35.92
N ARG A 3 -6.93 -58.10 35.53
CA ARG A 3 -6.61 -56.84 36.27
C ARG A 3 -6.65 -55.61 35.32
N ARG A 4 -6.69 -54.37 35.87
CA ARG A 4 -6.63 -53.08 35.14
C ARG A 4 -5.21 -52.64 34.75
N LYS A 5 -5.10 -51.89 33.63
CA LYS A 5 -4.28 -50.69 33.29
C LYS A 5 -4.69 -50.26 31.86
N GLY A 6 -4.46 -49.06 31.32
CA GLY A 6 -3.93 -47.77 31.81
C GLY A 6 -3.63 -46.86 30.58
N PRO A 7 -3.88 -45.53 30.58
CA PRO A 7 -3.77 -44.72 29.36
C PRO A 7 -2.31 -44.34 29.02
N ILE A 8 -2.04 -44.11 27.73
CA ILE A 8 -0.71 -43.77 27.19
C ILE A 8 -0.63 -42.26 26.91
N SER A 9 0.54 -41.68 27.21
CA SER A 9 0.85 -40.24 27.15
C SER A 9 1.43 -39.77 25.80
N SER A 10 1.28 -38.47 25.54
CA SER A 10 1.92 -37.72 24.46
C SER A 10 3.46 -37.69 24.54
N PRO A 11 4.18 -37.62 23.40
CA PRO A 11 5.61 -37.33 23.38
C PRO A 11 5.90 -35.83 23.20
N THR A 12 6.79 -35.29 24.03
CA THR A 12 7.49 -34.02 23.80
C THR A 12 8.88 -34.31 23.23
N ARG A 13 9.39 -33.46 22.31
CA ARG A 13 10.83 -33.38 22.03
C ARG A 13 11.25 -32.06 21.39
N SER A 14 12.24 -31.42 22.04
CA SER A 14 13.48 -30.82 21.49
C SER A 14 13.40 -30.10 20.13
N GLY A 15 13.79 -28.82 19.99
CA GLY A 15 14.86 -28.14 20.73
C GLY A 15 16.20 -28.43 20.06
N PHE A 16 16.66 -27.54 19.18
CA PHE A 16 17.95 -27.61 18.49
C PHE A 16 18.69 -26.29 18.63
N ASP A 17 20.01 -26.43 18.80
CA ASP A 17 20.93 -25.38 19.24
C ASP A 17 21.66 -24.71 18.06
N VAL A 18 22.23 -23.54 18.29
CA VAL A 18 22.89 -22.71 17.27
C VAL A 18 24.41 -22.90 17.30
N SER A 19 25.03 -22.99 16.11
CA SER A 19 26.46 -22.82 15.73
C SER A 19 26.88 -23.86 14.67
N LEU A 20 27.90 -23.71 13.80
CA LEU A 20 29.07 -22.82 13.72
C LEU A 20 29.35 -22.34 12.27
N LEU A 21 30.14 -21.28 12.14
CA LEU A 21 30.83 -20.85 10.92
C LEU A 21 32.03 -21.77 10.58
N PRO A 22 32.46 -21.87 9.30
CA PRO A 22 33.74 -22.47 8.94
C PRO A 22 34.87 -21.42 8.87
N THR A 23 35.97 -21.68 9.60
CA THR A 23 37.26 -20.98 9.43
C THR A 23 38.28 -21.90 8.78
N SER A 24 38.92 -21.47 7.69
CA SER A 24 40.12 -22.11 7.13
C SER A 24 41.40 -21.47 7.69
N ASN A 25 42.47 -22.25 7.82
CA ASN A 25 43.62 -21.89 8.65
C ASN A 25 44.97 -22.24 7.97
N GLY A 26 46.02 -21.45 8.26
CA GLY A 26 47.43 -21.71 7.90
C GLY A 26 47.95 -20.91 6.68
N GLY A 27 49.15 -20.31 6.72
CA GLY A 27 50.10 -20.18 7.83
C GLY A 27 51.43 -19.49 7.43
N ALA A 28 52.31 -19.28 8.43
CA ALA A 28 53.62 -18.60 8.38
C ALA A 28 53.60 -17.06 8.14
N GLY A 29 54.36 -16.22 8.84
CA GLY A 29 55.15 -16.41 10.07
C GLY A 29 56.58 -15.85 10.00
N ARG A 30 56.81 -14.62 10.50
CA ARG A 30 58.05 -14.20 11.21
C ARG A 30 57.89 -12.83 11.90
N SER A 31 58.90 -12.50 12.70
CA SER A 31 58.84 -11.58 13.85
C SER A 31 59.16 -10.11 13.55
N LEU A 32 58.72 -9.27 14.49
CA LEU A 32 59.11 -7.87 14.69
C LEU A 32 60.64 -7.66 14.65
N GLN A 33 61.04 -6.52 14.07
CA GLN A 33 62.08 -5.67 14.64
C GLN A 33 61.79 -4.22 14.21
N ALA A 34 61.87 -3.29 15.16
CA ALA A 34 61.87 -1.85 14.92
C ALA A 34 63.24 -1.34 15.36
N ASP A 35 63.76 -0.34 14.65
CA ASP A 35 64.86 0.53 15.06
C ASP A 35 64.63 1.89 14.36
N ASP A 36 65.10 2.95 15.00
CA ASP A 36 64.72 4.36 14.76
C ASP A 36 65.60 5.09 13.71
N ASP A 37 65.22 6.34 13.34
CA ASP A 37 66.01 7.58 13.59
C ASP A 37 65.68 8.77 12.65
N ASP A 38 65.76 9.97 13.25
CA ASP A 38 65.88 11.36 12.74
C ASP A 38 64.75 11.95 11.84
N GLU A 39 63.96 12.97 12.26
CA GLU A 39 64.29 14.37 12.66
C GLU A 39 64.83 15.24 11.48
N ASP A 40 64.31 16.44 11.18
CA ASP A 40 64.35 17.66 12.03
C ASP A 40 63.34 18.77 11.56
N ASP A 41 63.39 19.94 12.21
CA ASP A 41 62.29 20.83 12.62
C ASP A 41 61.84 21.97 11.67
N GLY A 42 60.76 22.70 12.04
CA GLY A 42 60.27 23.85 11.24
C GLY A 42 59.07 24.70 11.73
N MET A 43 58.81 24.87 13.03
CA MET A 43 57.69 25.72 13.55
C MET A 43 57.80 27.24 13.26
N LYS A 44 56.66 27.92 12.95
CA LYS A 44 56.06 29.08 13.71
C LYS A 44 54.99 29.89 12.94
N GLY A 45 53.90 30.29 13.63
CA GLY A 45 53.21 31.58 13.41
C GLY A 45 51.70 31.63 13.06
N HIS A 46 50.85 31.85 14.07
CA HIS A 46 49.50 32.47 13.95
C HIS A 46 49.63 34.03 13.88
N PRO A 47 48.61 34.86 13.51
CA PRO A 47 47.17 34.69 13.79
C PRO A 47 46.14 35.21 12.73
N LEU A 48 44.86 35.23 13.15
CA LEU A 48 43.64 35.69 12.46
C LEU A 48 43.64 37.18 12.04
N ILE A 49 42.85 37.53 11.01
CA ILE A 49 41.87 38.66 11.01
C ILE A 49 40.98 38.63 9.74
N SER A 50 39.76 39.17 9.86
CA SER A 50 38.73 39.25 8.81
C SER A 50 38.96 40.34 7.76
N THR A 51 38.29 40.26 6.60
CA THR A 51 37.41 41.34 6.09
C THR A 51 36.59 40.92 4.87
N SER A 52 35.37 41.44 4.76
CA SER A 52 34.54 41.39 3.55
C SER A 52 34.41 42.80 2.96
N PRO A 53 34.35 42.98 1.63
CA PRO A 53 33.91 44.24 1.04
C PRO A 53 32.43 44.20 0.64
N ARG A 54 31.62 45.08 1.23
CA ARG A 54 30.36 45.54 0.63
C ARG A 54 30.67 46.66 -0.36
N ILE A 55 30.06 46.65 -1.54
CA ILE A 55 29.95 47.84 -2.41
C ILE A 55 28.47 48.05 -2.75
N SER A 56 28.04 49.31 -2.72
CA SER A 56 26.63 49.71 -2.65
C SER A 56 25.99 49.94 -4.02
N MET A 57 24.66 49.78 -4.04
CA MET A 57 23.78 50.01 -5.16
C MET A 57 23.40 51.50 -5.25
N GLN A 58 23.97 52.27 -6.20
CA GLN A 58 23.38 53.50 -6.77
C GLN A 58 24.25 54.15 -7.86
N THR A 59 23.95 53.91 -9.14
CA THR A 59 24.17 54.92 -10.19
C THR A 59 23.27 54.67 -11.41
N LEU A 60 22.65 55.76 -11.90
CA LEU A 60 22.03 55.96 -13.22
C LEU A 60 20.72 55.21 -13.59
N ILE A 61 19.62 55.94 -13.44
CA ILE A 61 18.39 55.83 -14.23
C ILE A 61 18.33 57.04 -15.18
N SER A 62 18.13 56.81 -16.48
CA SER A 62 17.48 57.69 -17.49
C SER A 62 17.87 57.20 -18.89
N HIS A 63 17.00 56.91 -19.87
CA HIS A 63 15.62 57.35 -20.13
C HIS A 63 14.72 56.15 -20.47
N GLY A 64 13.40 56.26 -20.30
CA GLY A 64 12.54 55.08 -20.13
C GLY A 64 11.70 54.63 -21.34
N ILE A 65 11.30 53.34 -21.24
CA ILE A 65 9.98 52.78 -21.64
C ILE A 65 9.75 52.62 -23.16
N VAL A 66 9.39 51.46 -23.74
CA VAL A 66 8.73 50.25 -23.21
C VAL A 66 9.54 48.98 -23.52
N ALA A 67 9.69 48.10 -22.53
CA ALA A 67 9.95 46.67 -22.77
C ALA A 67 9.11 45.85 -21.77
N ILE A 68 8.35 44.88 -22.28
CA ILE A 68 7.50 44.00 -21.46
C ILE A 68 8.42 42.98 -20.77
N VAL A 69 8.62 43.13 -19.46
CA VAL A 69 9.28 42.14 -18.61
C VAL A 69 8.22 41.44 -17.77
N VAL A 70 8.11 40.13 -17.95
CA VAL A 70 7.28 39.26 -17.12
C VAL A 70 7.91 39.20 -15.72
N PHE A 71 7.22 39.73 -14.72
CA PHE A 71 7.61 39.55 -13.32
C PHE A 71 7.35 38.10 -12.91
N MET A 72 8.41 37.32 -12.70
CA MET A 72 8.33 36.14 -11.84
C MET A 72 8.17 36.60 -10.39
N PHE A 73 7.07 36.20 -9.75
CA PHE A 73 6.95 36.31 -8.29
C PHE A 73 7.76 35.21 -7.63
N SER A 74 8.84 35.58 -6.93
CA SER A 74 9.48 34.71 -5.93
C SER A 74 8.76 34.90 -4.59
N SER A 75 8.07 33.87 -4.12
CA SER A 75 7.47 33.83 -2.78
C SER A 75 7.74 32.48 -2.11
N SER A 76 8.94 32.35 -1.53
CA SER A 76 9.23 31.31 -0.55
C SER A 76 8.40 31.53 0.73
N SER A 77 8.01 30.45 1.40
CA SER A 77 7.29 30.56 2.67
C SER A 77 8.22 31.03 3.81
N PRO A 78 7.73 31.79 4.79
CA PRO A 78 8.60 32.40 5.80
C PRO A 78 9.37 31.41 6.69
N CYS A 79 8.92 30.17 6.80
CA CYS A 79 9.61 29.13 7.57
C CYS A 79 10.84 28.51 6.85
N MET A 80 11.08 28.78 5.55
CA MET A 80 12.18 28.13 4.81
C MET A 80 13.58 28.74 5.03
N ASP A 81 13.68 29.97 5.56
CA ASP A 81 14.96 30.70 5.62
C ASP A 81 15.82 30.44 6.88
N ARG A 82 15.48 29.43 7.70
CA ARG A 82 16.33 28.95 8.81
C ARG A 82 17.00 27.63 8.43
N GLY A 83 18.12 27.75 7.73
CA GLY A 83 18.78 26.65 7.04
C GLY A 83 19.21 25.46 7.90
N VAL A 84 18.36 24.43 7.92
CA VAL A 84 18.74 23.03 7.82
C VAL A 84 17.80 22.41 6.77
N PHE A 85 18.29 21.49 5.94
CA PHE A 85 17.59 20.83 4.82
C PHE A 85 17.32 21.71 3.58
N ARG A 86 18.09 21.45 2.52
CA ARG A 86 17.73 21.79 1.13
C ARG A 86 17.17 20.55 0.43
N THR A 87 15.87 20.55 0.16
CA THR A 87 15.26 19.84 -0.99
C THR A 87 14.07 20.64 -1.49
N THR A 88 13.82 20.59 -2.80
CA THR A 88 12.86 21.44 -3.50
C THR A 88 11.42 20.98 -3.33
N VAL A 89 10.67 21.61 -2.44
CA VAL A 89 9.19 21.58 -2.42
C VAL A 89 8.68 23.02 -2.41
N SER A 90 8.54 23.62 -3.60
CA SER A 90 8.10 25.01 -3.78
C SER A 90 6.74 25.10 -4.46
N ALA A 91 5.69 24.59 -3.81
CA ALA A 91 4.31 24.93 -4.12
C ALA A 91 3.39 24.70 -2.90
N TYR A 92 2.59 25.71 -2.55
CA TYR A 92 1.42 25.63 -1.65
C TYR A 92 1.64 25.18 -0.19
N LEU A 93 2.30 26.03 0.60
CA LEU A 93 1.93 26.21 2.02
C LEU A 93 0.86 27.32 2.14
N PRO A 94 -0.09 27.24 3.09
CA PRO A 94 -1.00 28.34 3.37
C PRO A 94 -0.24 29.59 3.85
N GLN A 95 -0.58 30.77 3.33
CA GLN A 95 0.03 32.02 3.79
C GLN A 95 -0.36 32.32 5.25
N THR A 96 0.58 32.13 6.18
CA THR A 96 0.47 32.60 7.57
C THR A 96 1.26 33.90 7.73
N ASN A 97 0.57 35.02 8.00
CA ASN A 97 1.19 36.34 8.14
C ASN A 97 2.04 36.54 9.43
N ASN A 98 2.25 35.50 10.25
CA ASN A 98 2.97 35.60 11.52
C ASN A 98 4.21 34.68 11.53
N ASN A 99 5.40 35.29 11.61
CA ASN A 99 6.71 34.62 11.70
C ASN A 99 6.98 33.85 13.02
N HIS A 100 5.98 33.74 13.91
CA HIS A 100 6.14 33.19 15.26
C HIS A 100 5.59 31.76 15.42
N ASP A 101 4.90 31.20 14.41
CA ASP A 101 4.25 29.89 14.49
C ASP A 101 5.00 28.76 13.74
N CYS A 102 6.24 28.97 13.29
CA CYS A 102 7.03 27.92 12.63
C CYS A 102 7.57 26.92 13.67
N PRO A 103 7.16 25.64 13.67
CA PRO A 103 7.65 24.64 14.61
C PRO A 103 9.15 24.36 14.41
N THR A 104 9.89 24.12 15.50
CA THR A 104 11.36 24.02 15.51
C THR A 104 11.90 22.61 15.62
N THR A 105 11.04 21.65 16.01
CA THR A 105 11.36 20.22 16.04
C THR A 105 10.41 19.42 15.16
N ILE A 106 10.83 18.23 14.76
CA ILE A 106 9.99 17.33 13.95
C ILE A 106 8.73 16.87 14.70
N LEU A 107 8.74 16.88 16.04
CA LEU A 107 7.57 16.59 16.85
C LEU A 107 6.57 17.75 16.84
N GLU A 108 7.05 18.99 16.97
CA GLU A 108 6.22 20.20 16.86
C GLU A 108 5.63 20.34 15.44
N TYR A 109 6.38 19.96 14.39
CA TYR A 109 5.91 19.99 13.00
C TYR A 109 4.75 19.03 12.74
N LEU A 110 4.81 17.82 13.33
CA LEU A 110 3.77 16.80 13.18
C LEU A 110 2.48 17.12 13.94
N ASP A 111 2.58 17.81 15.08
CA ASP A 111 1.41 18.36 15.79
C ASP A 111 0.78 19.50 14.99
N TRP A 112 1.60 20.45 14.50
CA TRP A 112 1.16 21.62 13.74
C TRP A 112 0.42 21.29 12.44
N PHE A 113 0.81 20.23 11.74
CA PHE A 113 0.15 19.77 10.51
C PHE A 113 -1.19 19.04 10.76
N GLY A 114 -1.39 18.44 11.92
CA GLY A 114 -2.57 17.62 12.22
C GLY A 114 -3.89 18.41 12.19
N ASP A 115 -3.84 19.69 12.56
CA ASP A 115 -5.02 20.53 12.77
C ASP A 115 -5.52 21.29 11.51
N ARG A 116 -4.82 21.20 10.37
CA ARG A 116 -5.03 22.12 9.21
C ARG A 116 -5.51 21.47 7.91
N LEU A 117 -5.95 20.21 7.93
CA LEU A 117 -6.54 19.58 6.73
C LEU A 117 -7.92 20.20 6.38
N PRO A 118 -8.19 20.57 5.10
CA PRO A 118 -9.45 21.18 4.70
C PRO A 118 -10.68 20.29 4.94
N ASN A 119 -11.72 20.84 5.55
CA ASN A 119 -12.97 20.12 5.89
C ASN A 119 -13.96 19.95 4.70
N GLU A 120 -13.59 20.30 3.46
CA GLU A 120 -14.51 20.32 2.32
C GLU A 120 -14.73 18.94 1.69
N ARG A 121 -15.73 18.24 2.21
CA ARG A 121 -16.14 16.91 1.75
C ARG A 121 -16.92 16.96 0.45
N LYS A 122 -16.38 16.36 -0.61
CA LYS A 122 -17.22 15.84 -1.70
C LYS A 122 -17.90 14.55 -1.22
N LYS A 123 -19.22 14.42 -1.42
CA LYS A 123 -19.96 13.20 -1.03
C LYS A 123 -19.56 12.05 -1.97
N THR A 124 -18.92 11.03 -1.44
CA THR A 124 -18.60 9.79 -2.16
C THR A 124 -19.92 9.06 -2.53
N PRO A 125 -20.22 8.83 -3.82
CA PRO A 125 -21.43 8.11 -4.23
C PRO A 125 -21.33 6.63 -3.87
N LEU A 126 -22.29 6.13 -3.08
CA LEU A 126 -22.38 4.71 -2.69
C LEU A 126 -23.69 4.12 -3.23
N LYS A 127 -23.64 2.86 -3.67
CA LYS A 127 -24.77 2.07 -4.16
C LYS A 127 -25.02 0.86 -3.28
N ARG A 128 -26.29 0.48 -3.14
CA ARG A 128 -26.71 -0.67 -2.32
C ARG A 128 -26.51 -1.97 -3.09
N VAL A 129 -25.74 -2.90 -2.52
CA VAL A 129 -25.51 -4.25 -3.07
C VAL A 129 -26.41 -5.29 -2.41
N GLN A 130 -26.73 -5.10 -1.12
CA GLN A 130 -27.52 -6.07 -0.36
C GLN A 130 -28.88 -5.51 0.09
N PRO A 131 -29.94 -6.35 0.11
CA PRO A 131 -31.22 -5.99 0.72
C PRO A 131 -31.00 -5.53 2.16
N ALA A 132 -31.74 -4.50 2.58
CA ALA A 132 -31.59 -3.96 3.93
C ALA A 132 -32.17 -4.90 4.99
N THR A 133 -31.37 -5.86 5.47
CA THR A 133 -31.56 -6.42 6.81
C THR A 133 -31.25 -5.32 7.81
N ARG A 134 -32.25 -4.49 8.13
CA ARG A 134 -32.17 -3.48 9.21
C ARG A 134 -32.14 -4.19 10.57
N THR A 135 -31.04 -4.87 10.85
CA THR A 135 -30.68 -5.23 12.22
C THR A 135 -30.51 -3.90 12.96
N PRO A 136 -31.19 -3.67 14.10
CA PRO A 136 -30.95 -2.46 14.88
C PRO A 136 -29.47 -2.38 15.29
N PRO A 137 -28.84 -1.19 15.31
CA PRO A 137 -27.43 -1.06 15.64
C PRO A 137 -27.13 -1.75 16.96
N LYS A 138 -26.19 -2.69 16.95
CA LYS A 138 -25.78 -3.36 18.17
C LYS A 138 -25.09 -2.34 19.08
N ILE A 139 -25.66 -2.11 20.26
CA ILE A 139 -25.02 -1.28 21.28
C ILE A 139 -23.80 -2.06 21.78
N MET A 140 -22.61 -1.51 21.56
CA MET A 140 -21.36 -2.14 21.96
C MET A 140 -21.08 -1.89 23.44
N THR A 141 -20.40 -2.83 24.09
CA THR A 141 -20.02 -2.74 25.50
C THR A 141 -19.18 -1.48 25.76
N PRO A 142 -19.60 -0.57 26.66
CA PRO A 142 -18.83 0.63 26.94
C PRO A 142 -17.45 0.35 27.54
N VAL A 143 -16.43 1.06 27.07
CA VAL A 143 -15.06 0.94 27.60
C VAL A 143 -15.01 1.48 29.03
N PRO A 144 -14.57 0.69 30.04
CA PRO A 144 -14.46 1.17 31.41
C PRO A 144 -13.52 2.38 31.50
N SER A 145 -13.87 3.38 32.31
CA SER A 145 -13.16 4.66 32.41
C SER A 145 -11.63 4.52 32.58
N LYS A 146 -11.18 3.58 33.42
CA LYS A 146 -9.76 3.27 33.67
C LYS A 146 -8.97 2.72 32.47
N TYR A 147 -9.65 2.31 31.40
CA TYR A 147 -9.05 1.84 30.14
C TYR A 147 -9.35 2.79 28.97
N ARG A 148 -10.15 3.86 29.20
CA ARG A 148 -10.53 4.80 28.15
C ARG A 148 -9.28 5.52 27.62
N LYS A 149 -9.16 5.58 26.29
CA LYS A 149 -7.98 6.12 25.58
C LYS A 149 -6.62 5.48 25.96
N THR A 150 -6.59 4.24 26.43
CA THR A 150 -5.33 3.48 26.50
C THR A 150 -5.10 2.68 25.22
N PHE A 151 -3.85 2.54 24.79
CA PHE A 151 -3.49 1.68 23.67
C PHE A 151 -2.26 0.81 23.97
N TYR A 152 -2.23 -0.39 23.39
CA TYR A 152 -1.06 -1.24 23.33
C TYR A 152 -0.50 -1.23 21.91
N TYR A 153 0.82 -1.20 21.80
CA TYR A 153 1.50 -1.69 20.61
C TYR A 153 2.74 -2.50 21.00
N ASP A 154 3.13 -3.41 20.10
CA ASP A 154 4.18 -4.41 20.29
C ASP A 154 5.60 -3.87 20.47
N GLY A 155 5.81 -2.57 20.23
CA GLY A 155 7.12 -1.93 20.37
C GLY A 155 7.92 -1.86 19.06
N GLU A 156 7.47 -2.57 18.02
CA GLU A 156 8.14 -2.63 16.72
C GLU A 156 8.33 -1.24 16.10
N GLU A 157 9.51 -1.00 15.49
CA GLU A 157 9.84 0.30 14.90
C GLU A 157 8.90 0.65 13.75
N ILE A 158 8.55 -0.35 12.93
CA ILE A 158 7.58 -0.20 11.83
C ILE A 158 6.17 0.17 12.32
N SER A 159 5.84 -0.06 13.59
CA SER A 159 4.56 0.34 14.23
C SER A 159 4.58 1.78 14.77
N GLN A 160 5.73 2.46 14.79
CA GLN A 160 5.87 3.81 15.37
C GLN A 160 4.95 4.88 14.75
N PRO A 161 4.67 4.91 13.43
CA PRO A 161 3.77 5.90 12.84
C PRO A 161 2.36 5.83 13.42
N VAL A 162 1.84 4.60 13.60
CA VAL A 162 0.54 4.35 14.25
C VAL A 162 0.59 4.75 15.73
N ALA A 163 1.62 4.31 16.45
CA ALA A 163 1.79 4.64 17.86
C ALA A 163 1.93 6.15 18.12
N ARG A 164 2.48 6.91 17.15
CA ARG A 164 2.59 8.38 17.20
C ARG A 164 1.23 9.04 17.00
N ALA A 165 0.42 8.60 16.04
CA ALA A 165 -0.93 9.13 15.81
C ALA A 165 -1.90 8.90 16.98
N PHE A 166 -1.74 7.80 17.74
CA PHE A 166 -2.42 7.59 19.01
C PHE A 166 -1.95 8.61 20.08
N ARG A 167 -0.63 8.75 20.27
CA ARG A 167 -0.04 9.67 21.26
C ARG A 167 -0.45 11.13 21.05
N SER A 168 -0.45 11.64 19.81
CA SER A 168 -0.88 13.02 19.52
C SER A 168 -2.36 13.28 19.81
N ARG A 169 -3.19 12.23 19.89
CA ARG A 169 -4.61 12.31 20.31
C ARG A 169 -4.83 12.13 21.82
N GLY A 170 -3.76 12.22 22.61
CA GLY A 170 -3.78 12.05 24.05
C GLY A 170 -4.04 10.61 24.50
N TRP A 171 -3.83 9.62 23.64
CA TRP A 171 -3.92 8.21 24.05
C TRP A 171 -2.67 7.78 24.81
N GLN A 172 -2.87 7.05 25.90
CA GLN A 172 -1.80 6.61 26.79
C GLN A 172 -1.36 5.19 26.44
N ARG A 173 -0.05 4.98 26.22
CA ARG A 173 0.49 3.64 26.02
C ARG A 173 0.36 2.82 27.31
N VAL A 174 -0.01 1.55 27.19
CA VAL A 174 0.09 0.56 28.27
C VAL A 174 0.91 -0.65 27.81
N ASP A 175 1.63 -1.27 28.74
CA ASP A 175 2.56 -2.38 28.45
C ASP A 175 1.88 -3.76 28.38
N SER A 176 0.55 -3.82 28.54
CA SER A 176 -0.22 -5.06 28.46
C SER A 176 -1.52 -4.88 27.70
N THR A 177 -1.76 -5.79 26.76
CA THR A 177 -3.03 -5.91 26.01
C THR A 177 -4.25 -5.99 26.95
N LYS A 178 -4.12 -6.55 28.16
CA LYS A 178 -5.21 -6.64 29.16
C LYS A 178 -5.70 -5.28 29.68
N ASN A 179 -4.90 -4.23 29.55
CA ASN A 179 -5.19 -2.87 30.03
C ASN A 179 -5.47 -1.87 28.89
N ALA A 180 -5.48 -2.34 27.64
CA ALA A 180 -5.59 -1.52 26.44
C ALA A 180 -7.03 -1.45 25.92
N HIS A 181 -7.51 -0.26 25.56
CA HIS A 181 -8.75 -0.12 24.78
C HIS A 181 -8.52 -0.46 23.31
N MET A 182 -7.48 0.09 22.70
CA MET A 182 -7.04 -0.25 21.34
C MET A 182 -5.75 -1.08 21.38
N ILE A 183 -5.67 -2.13 20.57
CA ILE A 183 -4.50 -2.99 20.47
C ILE A 183 -4.06 -3.01 19.00
N TYR A 184 -2.81 -2.63 18.77
CA TYR A 184 -2.19 -2.65 17.44
C TYR A 184 -0.90 -3.48 17.47
N THR A 185 -0.82 -4.54 16.67
CA THR A 185 0.41 -5.33 16.48
C THR A 185 0.78 -5.41 15.01
N TYR A 186 2.07 -5.37 14.71
CA TYR A 186 2.60 -5.67 13.39
C TYR A 186 2.42 -7.16 13.05
N SER A 187 2.71 -8.06 14.01
CA SER A 187 2.51 -9.51 13.85
C SER A 187 1.20 -9.97 14.50
N ASN A 188 0.18 -10.18 13.67
CA ASN A 188 -1.15 -10.58 14.10
C ASN A 188 -1.24 -12.08 14.45
N ASN A 189 -0.76 -12.47 15.64
CA ASN A 189 -1.09 -13.77 16.23
C ASN A 189 -2.42 -13.67 17.02
N PRO A 190 -3.50 -14.38 16.63
CA PRO A 190 -4.79 -14.34 17.31
C PRO A 190 -4.91 -15.20 18.58
N ASP A 191 -3.90 -16.01 18.96
CA ASP A 191 -4.01 -16.98 20.07
C ASP A 191 -4.48 -16.32 21.40
N TRP A 192 -3.96 -15.12 21.69
CA TRP A 192 -4.32 -14.34 22.88
C TRP A 192 -5.61 -13.52 22.70
N ALA A 193 -6.10 -13.32 21.48
CA ALA A 193 -7.27 -12.49 21.18
C ALA A 193 -8.58 -13.07 21.76
N THR A 194 -8.62 -14.39 21.99
CA THR A 194 -9.68 -15.09 22.74
C THR A 194 -9.82 -14.57 24.19
N THR A 195 -8.74 -14.04 24.78
CA THR A 195 -8.72 -13.58 26.18
C THR A 195 -9.23 -12.15 26.38
N LEU A 196 -9.54 -11.44 25.29
CA LEU A 196 -9.97 -10.04 25.29
C LEU A 196 -11.28 -9.83 26.05
N LYS A 197 -11.70 -8.56 26.11
CA LYS A 197 -13.01 -8.15 26.62
C LYS A 197 -13.84 -7.57 25.47
N PRO A 198 -15.18 -7.64 25.56
CA PRO A 198 -16.10 -7.10 24.57
C PRO A 198 -15.78 -5.69 24.06
N TRP A 199 -15.39 -4.80 24.98
CA TRP A 199 -15.04 -3.39 24.72
C TRP A 199 -13.64 -3.14 24.15
N GLN A 200 -12.78 -4.17 24.06
CA GLN A 200 -11.44 -4.03 23.48
C GLN A 200 -11.50 -4.19 21.97
N ARG A 201 -10.65 -3.45 21.24
CA ARG A 201 -10.54 -3.56 19.78
C ARG A 201 -9.11 -3.89 19.38
N PHE A 202 -8.96 -4.81 18.42
CA PHE A 202 -7.68 -5.34 17.96
C PHE A 202 -7.58 -5.19 16.43
N ASN A 203 -6.38 -4.91 15.92
CA ASN A 203 -6.09 -4.69 14.50
C ASN A 203 -6.05 -6.00 13.66
N PHE A 204 -6.98 -6.92 13.88
CA PHE A 204 -7.04 -8.22 13.21
C PHE A 204 -8.40 -8.42 12.54
N ILE A 205 -8.37 -8.63 11.23
CA ILE A 205 -9.52 -9.10 10.45
C ILE A 205 -9.33 -10.60 10.19
N PRO A 206 -10.23 -11.48 10.67
CA PRO A 206 -10.10 -12.91 10.44
C PRO A 206 -10.23 -13.25 8.95
N GLY A 207 -9.71 -14.42 8.55
CA GLY A 207 -9.78 -14.87 7.17
C GLY A 207 -8.93 -14.05 6.17
N TYR A 208 -8.22 -12.99 6.59
CA TYR A 208 -7.48 -12.08 5.69
C TYR A 208 -6.56 -12.79 4.69
N ARG A 209 -6.00 -13.94 5.06
CA ARG A 209 -5.17 -14.78 4.18
C ARG A 209 -5.88 -15.15 2.88
N LYS A 210 -7.21 -15.32 2.89
CA LYS A 210 -8.04 -15.66 1.72
C LYS A 210 -8.04 -14.60 0.63
N TRP A 211 -7.77 -13.33 0.98
CA TRP A 211 -7.57 -12.27 0.00
C TRP A 211 -6.10 -11.88 -0.16
N ASN A 212 -5.26 -12.08 0.86
CA ASN A 212 -3.84 -11.74 0.81
C ASN A 212 -2.99 -12.76 0.04
N LYS A 213 -3.39 -14.05 0.00
CA LYS A 213 -2.65 -15.12 -0.71
C LYS A 213 -3.14 -15.19 -2.16
N LYS A 214 -2.23 -15.08 -3.13
CA LYS A 214 -2.53 -14.79 -4.55
C LYS A 214 -3.44 -15.83 -5.23
N ASP A 215 -3.22 -17.10 -4.92
CA ASP A 215 -4.02 -18.27 -5.31
C ASP A 215 -5.46 -18.19 -4.74
N THR A 216 -5.60 -18.01 -3.42
CA THR A 216 -6.90 -17.95 -2.77
C THR A 216 -7.68 -16.72 -3.23
N PHE A 217 -6.99 -15.59 -3.46
CA PHE A 217 -7.60 -14.39 -4.00
C PHE A 217 -8.26 -14.68 -5.37
N ALA A 218 -7.50 -15.29 -6.29
CA ALA A 218 -8.00 -15.68 -7.61
C ALA A 218 -9.13 -16.73 -7.53
N TYR A 219 -9.01 -17.71 -6.62
CA TYR A 219 -10.05 -18.72 -6.36
C TYR A 219 -11.36 -18.07 -5.93
N TYR A 220 -11.36 -17.24 -4.88
CA TYR A 220 -12.60 -16.65 -4.36
C TYR A 220 -13.22 -15.66 -5.36
N TYR A 221 -12.41 -14.92 -6.14
CA TYR A 221 -12.91 -14.11 -7.26
C TYR A 221 -13.67 -14.96 -8.28
N LYS A 222 -13.07 -16.02 -8.82
CA LYS A 222 -13.74 -16.94 -9.77
C LYS A 222 -15.01 -17.55 -9.20
N GLN A 223 -14.97 -17.97 -7.93
CA GLN A 223 -16.14 -18.55 -7.24
C GLN A 223 -17.25 -17.53 -6.98
N TRP A 224 -16.94 -16.24 -6.92
CA TRP A 224 -17.90 -15.15 -6.85
C TRP A 224 -18.47 -14.80 -8.23
N GLU A 225 -17.64 -14.74 -9.27
CA GLU A 225 -18.09 -14.51 -10.65
C GLU A 225 -19.05 -15.61 -11.13
N ALA A 226 -18.69 -16.88 -10.89
CA ALA A 226 -19.54 -18.02 -11.23
C ALA A 226 -20.91 -18.02 -10.52
N LYS A 227 -21.05 -17.31 -9.40
CA LYS A 227 -22.30 -17.14 -8.64
C LYS A 227 -23.09 -15.90 -9.04
N HIS A 228 -22.48 -14.95 -9.76
CA HIS A 228 -23.09 -13.70 -10.19
C HIS A 228 -23.09 -13.59 -11.73
N ASN A 229 -23.69 -14.58 -12.39
CA ASN A 229 -23.84 -14.62 -13.85
C ASN A 229 -24.79 -13.54 -14.41
N ASP A 230 -25.39 -12.72 -13.55
CA ASP A 230 -26.16 -11.52 -13.85
C ASP A 230 -25.29 -10.30 -14.17
N ARG A 231 -23.99 -10.33 -13.84
CA ARG A 231 -23.00 -9.29 -14.18
C ARG A 231 -21.84 -9.87 -15.02
N PRO A 232 -21.13 -9.02 -15.80
CA PRO A 232 -19.87 -9.43 -16.42
C PRO A 232 -18.80 -9.75 -15.36
N PRO A 233 -17.76 -10.53 -15.70
CA PRO A 233 -16.57 -10.72 -14.88
C PRO A 233 -15.90 -9.38 -14.49
N SER A 234 -15.07 -9.43 -13.45
CA SER A 234 -14.26 -8.29 -13.01
C SER A 234 -13.41 -7.77 -14.17
N VAL A 235 -13.36 -6.45 -14.33
CA VAL A 235 -12.39 -5.79 -15.21
C VAL A 235 -11.10 -5.45 -14.46
N TYR A 236 -11.09 -5.50 -13.14
CA TYR A 236 -9.97 -5.04 -12.32
C TYR A 236 -8.92 -6.14 -12.10
N VAL A 237 -9.35 -7.40 -11.95
CA VAL A 237 -8.43 -8.54 -11.78
C VAL A 237 -8.04 -9.12 -13.14
N PRO A 238 -6.75 -9.19 -13.50
CA PRO A 238 -6.32 -9.83 -14.75
C PRO A 238 -6.66 -11.33 -14.79
N GLU A 239 -6.97 -11.85 -15.97
CA GLU A 239 -7.30 -13.28 -16.18
C GLU A 239 -6.23 -14.18 -15.55
N THR A 240 -6.63 -15.03 -14.60
CA THR A 240 -5.72 -15.83 -13.77
C THR A 240 -6.16 -17.30 -13.74
N TYR A 241 -5.23 -18.25 -13.65
CA TYR A 241 -5.50 -19.67 -13.45
C TYR A 241 -4.63 -20.28 -12.34
N LEU A 242 -5.21 -21.20 -11.58
CA LEU A 242 -4.52 -21.99 -10.55
C LEU A 242 -3.78 -23.18 -11.21
N LEU A 243 -2.51 -23.40 -10.89
CA LEU A 243 -1.69 -24.45 -11.52
C LEU A 243 -1.32 -25.63 -10.62
N THR A 244 -1.37 -25.50 -9.29
CA THR A 244 -0.91 -26.57 -8.38
C THR A 244 -1.95 -27.70 -8.25
N ASP A 245 -3.15 -27.40 -7.72
CA ASP A 245 -4.12 -28.43 -7.30
C ASP A 245 -5.45 -28.49 -8.09
N SER A 246 -5.54 -27.83 -9.26
CA SER A 246 -6.78 -27.84 -10.06
C SER A 246 -6.54 -28.28 -11.51
N LYS A 247 -6.95 -29.52 -11.80
CA LYS A 247 -6.87 -30.11 -13.15
C LYS A 247 -7.74 -29.34 -14.14
N GLU A 248 -8.92 -28.92 -13.70
CA GLU A 248 -9.89 -28.14 -14.46
C GLU A 248 -9.30 -26.79 -14.88
N GLU A 249 -8.60 -26.11 -13.97
CA GLU A 249 -7.93 -24.82 -14.24
C GLU A 249 -6.74 -24.97 -15.20
N ILE A 250 -5.89 -25.99 -15.01
CA ILE A 250 -4.77 -26.25 -15.92
C ILE A 250 -5.28 -26.59 -17.34
N LEU A 251 -6.37 -27.35 -17.45
CA LEU A 251 -7.01 -27.66 -18.74
C LEU A 251 -7.70 -26.43 -19.35
N ALA A 252 -8.28 -25.53 -18.53
CA ALA A 252 -8.83 -24.26 -18.99
C ALA A 252 -7.72 -23.35 -19.54
N PHE A 253 -6.60 -23.21 -18.82
CA PHE A 253 -5.42 -22.48 -19.29
C PHE A 253 -4.86 -23.08 -20.59
N ALA A 254 -4.73 -24.40 -20.68
CA ALA A 254 -4.31 -25.10 -21.91
C ALA A 254 -5.24 -24.82 -23.11
N LYS A 255 -6.55 -24.67 -22.87
CA LYS A 255 -7.52 -24.26 -23.90
C LYS A 255 -7.32 -22.81 -24.31
N VAL A 256 -7.06 -21.90 -23.37
CA VAL A 256 -6.82 -20.48 -23.64
C VAL A 256 -5.57 -20.29 -24.49
N LEU A 257 -4.46 -20.96 -24.16
CA LEU A 257 -3.25 -20.94 -25.00
C LEU A 257 -3.55 -21.36 -26.45
N LYS A 258 -4.28 -22.48 -26.63
CA LYS A 258 -4.69 -22.99 -27.96
C LYS A 258 -5.67 -22.08 -28.72
N THR A 259 -6.40 -21.21 -28.03
CA THR A 259 -7.38 -20.28 -28.62
C THR A 259 -6.83 -18.86 -28.76
N GLY A 260 -5.51 -18.72 -28.84
CA GLY A 260 -4.81 -17.45 -29.11
C GLY A 260 -4.26 -16.76 -27.88
N GLY A 261 -4.45 -17.31 -26.67
CA GLY A 261 -3.84 -16.81 -25.44
C GLY A 261 -2.31 -16.93 -25.42
N SER A 262 -1.73 -17.80 -26.24
CA SER A 262 -0.27 -17.92 -26.42
C SER A 262 0.37 -16.63 -26.96
N LYS A 263 -0.38 -15.80 -27.70
CA LYS A 263 0.11 -14.57 -28.34
C LYS A 263 0.33 -13.39 -27.38
N TYR A 264 0.14 -13.62 -26.09
CA TYR A 264 0.26 -12.63 -25.04
C TYR A 264 1.25 -13.13 -23.99
N PRO A 265 1.94 -12.23 -23.26
CA PRO A 265 2.78 -12.64 -22.17
C PRO A 265 1.92 -13.07 -20.97
N TRP A 266 2.52 -13.86 -20.09
CA TRP A 266 1.90 -14.30 -18.85
C TRP A 266 2.88 -14.17 -17.69
N VAL A 267 2.35 -13.92 -16.51
CA VAL A 267 3.07 -13.80 -15.24
C VAL A 267 2.88 -15.08 -14.45
N HIS A 268 3.89 -15.93 -14.41
CA HIS A 268 3.95 -17.09 -13.54
C HIS A 268 4.36 -16.62 -12.14
N LYS A 269 3.61 -17.00 -11.10
CA LYS A 269 3.83 -16.53 -9.71
C LYS A 269 3.67 -17.67 -8.71
N GLN A 270 4.64 -17.85 -7.81
CA GLN A 270 4.43 -18.54 -6.54
C GLN A 270 3.53 -17.69 -5.62
N ALA A 271 2.58 -18.32 -4.93
CA ALA A 271 1.49 -17.63 -4.23
C ALA A 271 1.93 -16.95 -2.93
N ASN A 272 2.81 -17.62 -2.15
CA ASN A 272 3.28 -17.17 -0.84
C ASN A 272 4.53 -16.27 -0.89
N VAL A 273 5.08 -16.02 -2.07
CA VAL A 273 6.33 -15.29 -2.21
C VAL A 273 6.07 -13.80 -2.52
N ASN A 274 6.89 -12.95 -1.89
CA ASN A 274 6.79 -11.49 -1.94
C ASN A 274 8.10 -10.86 -2.46
N GLN A 275 8.09 -9.54 -2.69
CA GLN A 275 9.25 -8.76 -3.16
C GLN A 275 9.79 -9.22 -4.53
N GLY A 276 8.91 -9.66 -5.43
CA GLY A 276 9.27 -10.09 -6.79
C GLY A 276 9.95 -11.46 -6.90
N ARG A 277 10.34 -12.09 -5.79
CA ARG A 277 10.81 -13.49 -5.79
C ARG A 277 9.69 -14.44 -6.21
N GLY A 278 10.04 -15.54 -6.87
CA GLY A 278 9.06 -16.54 -7.32
C GLY A 278 8.14 -16.05 -8.46
N ILE A 279 8.49 -14.95 -9.12
CA ILE A 279 7.80 -14.46 -10.32
C ILE A 279 8.67 -14.72 -11.55
N THR A 280 8.04 -15.08 -12.67
CA THR A 280 8.69 -15.16 -13.98
C THR A 280 7.73 -14.63 -15.05
N ILE A 281 8.22 -13.73 -15.90
CA ILE A 281 7.46 -13.31 -17.08
C ILE A 281 7.75 -14.30 -18.20
N LEU A 282 6.68 -14.82 -18.80
CA LEU A 282 6.75 -15.76 -19.90
C LEU A 282 6.34 -15.03 -21.17
N ALA A 283 7.30 -14.89 -22.09
CA ALA A 283 7.11 -14.22 -23.37
C ALA A 283 6.01 -14.89 -24.21
N PRO A 284 5.32 -14.12 -25.08
CA PRO A 284 4.42 -14.68 -26.09
C PRO A 284 5.04 -15.87 -26.84
N GLU A 285 4.26 -16.92 -27.03
CA GLU A 285 4.57 -18.12 -27.82
C GLU A 285 5.85 -18.88 -27.42
N SER A 286 6.44 -18.56 -26.26
CA SER A 286 7.66 -19.21 -25.75
C SER A 286 7.43 -20.68 -25.36
N ASP A 287 8.46 -21.53 -25.56
CA ASP A 287 8.43 -22.94 -25.18
C ASP A 287 8.07 -23.15 -23.70
N GLN A 288 8.55 -22.27 -22.83
CA GLN A 288 8.24 -22.30 -21.40
C GLN A 288 6.73 -22.09 -21.13
N LEU A 289 6.11 -21.11 -21.80
CA LEU A 289 4.68 -20.84 -21.71
C LEU A 289 3.86 -22.02 -22.24
N LEU A 290 4.26 -22.59 -23.38
CA LEU A 290 3.54 -23.68 -24.03
C LEU A 290 3.66 -25.01 -23.29
N ALA A 291 4.79 -25.26 -22.60
CA ALA A 291 5.02 -26.47 -21.80
C ALA A 291 4.34 -26.44 -20.42
N LEU A 292 3.98 -25.26 -19.89
CA LEU A 292 3.39 -25.09 -18.54
C LEU A 292 2.24 -26.08 -18.24
N PRO A 293 1.19 -26.22 -19.08
CA PRO A 293 0.06 -27.07 -18.72
C PRO A 293 0.44 -28.55 -18.63
N GLU A 294 1.33 -29.03 -19.50
CA GLU A 294 1.79 -30.43 -19.45
C GLU A 294 2.67 -30.68 -18.23
N LYS A 295 3.52 -29.72 -17.85
CA LYS A 295 4.33 -29.77 -16.62
C LYS A 295 3.42 -29.96 -15.40
N TYR A 296 2.47 -29.04 -15.18
CA TYR A 296 1.63 -29.07 -13.97
C TYR A 296 0.66 -30.26 -13.94
N LEU A 297 0.14 -30.72 -15.09
CA LEU A 297 -0.64 -31.96 -15.16
C LEU A 297 0.16 -33.22 -14.72
N LYS A 298 1.49 -33.20 -14.80
CA LYS A 298 2.38 -34.28 -14.30
C LYS A 298 2.80 -34.10 -12.83
N GLU A 299 2.48 -32.95 -12.22
CA GLU A 299 2.93 -32.56 -10.89
C GLU A 299 1.80 -32.48 -9.85
N ILE A 300 0.53 -32.41 -10.28
CA ILE A 300 -0.74 -32.34 -9.49
C ILE A 300 -0.98 -33.42 -8.40
N GLN A 301 0.01 -34.26 -8.10
CA GLN A 301 -0.04 -35.28 -7.04
C GLN A 301 1.20 -35.24 -6.13
N LYS A 302 2.06 -34.21 -6.24
CA LYS A 302 3.38 -34.18 -5.61
C LYS A 302 3.53 -33.16 -4.47
N SER A 303 2.77 -32.08 -4.48
CA SER A 303 2.78 -31.05 -3.44
C SER A 303 1.68 -31.31 -2.41
N THR A 304 2.02 -31.13 -1.14
CA THR A 304 1.07 -31.01 -0.02
C THR A 304 1.46 -29.84 0.88
N ASP A 305 2.22 -28.88 0.34
CA ASP A 305 2.76 -27.72 1.02
C ASP A 305 2.19 -26.45 0.38
N ASP A 306 1.55 -25.60 1.18
CA ASP A 306 0.88 -24.37 0.74
C ASP A 306 1.86 -23.35 0.12
N ASP A 307 3.17 -23.50 0.37
CA ASP A 307 4.24 -22.66 -0.18
C ASP A 307 4.57 -22.97 -1.67
N ASP A 308 4.19 -24.15 -2.18
CA ASP A 308 4.35 -24.56 -3.58
C ASP A 308 3.16 -24.14 -4.49
N ASP A 309 2.19 -23.40 -3.95
CA ASP A 309 1.05 -22.93 -4.73
C ASP A 309 1.46 -21.94 -5.82
N VAL A 310 0.94 -22.14 -7.03
CA VAL A 310 1.29 -21.37 -8.23
C VAL A 310 0.04 -20.90 -8.96
N ILE A 311 0.09 -19.64 -9.39
CA ILE A 311 -0.84 -19.08 -10.38
C ILE A 311 -0.12 -18.68 -11.67
N ILE A 312 -0.87 -18.69 -12.76
CA ILE A 312 -0.49 -18.06 -14.03
C ILE A 312 -1.52 -16.96 -14.34
N GLN A 313 -1.05 -15.73 -14.50
CA GLN A 313 -1.89 -14.54 -14.67
C GLN A 313 -1.54 -13.84 -15.98
N ARG A 314 -2.54 -13.35 -16.71
CA ARG A 314 -2.33 -12.59 -17.95
C ARG A 314 -1.50 -11.34 -17.66
N TYR A 315 -0.47 -11.13 -18.46
CA TYR A 315 0.31 -9.88 -18.40
C TYR A 315 -0.57 -8.70 -18.85
N VAL A 316 -0.54 -7.60 -18.10
CA VAL A 316 -1.23 -6.36 -18.49
C VAL A 316 -0.34 -5.65 -19.51
N CYS A 317 -0.81 -5.54 -20.74
CA CYS A 317 -0.09 -4.85 -21.81
C CYS A 317 -0.44 -3.35 -21.86
N ASN A 318 0.31 -2.60 -22.68
CA ASN A 318 0.19 -1.16 -22.82
C ASN A 318 0.42 -0.41 -21.49
N GLU A 319 1.30 -0.90 -20.61
CA GLU A 319 1.51 -0.31 -19.28
C GLU A 319 1.95 1.16 -19.39
N MET A 320 1.40 1.99 -18.48
CA MET A 320 1.88 3.36 -18.30
C MET A 320 3.25 3.31 -17.62
N THR A 321 4.21 4.11 -18.08
CA THR A 321 5.57 4.12 -17.55
C THR A 321 5.93 5.45 -16.88
N TRP A 322 6.82 5.38 -15.89
CA TRP A 322 7.41 6.53 -15.24
C TRP A 322 8.83 6.72 -15.76
N ASN A 323 9.03 7.66 -16.68
CA ASN A 323 10.32 7.89 -17.36
C ASN A 323 10.91 6.62 -17.98
N ARG A 324 10.09 5.85 -18.71
CA ARG A 324 10.42 4.54 -19.31
C ARG A 324 10.73 3.41 -18.31
N ARG A 325 10.37 3.57 -17.04
CA ARG A 325 10.43 2.50 -16.03
C ARG A 325 9.02 2.07 -15.65
N LYS A 326 8.83 0.80 -15.32
CA LYS A 326 7.54 0.30 -14.80
C LYS A 326 7.23 0.95 -13.44
N PHE A 327 5.96 1.16 -13.12
CA PHE A 327 5.54 1.55 -11.78
C PHE A 327 4.27 0.84 -11.35
N ASP A 328 4.01 0.85 -10.05
CA ASP A 328 2.70 0.56 -9.46
C ASP A 328 2.30 1.69 -8.51
N VAL A 329 1.01 1.78 -8.20
CA VAL A 329 0.46 2.72 -7.25
C VAL A 329 0.03 1.96 -6.00
N ARG A 330 0.70 2.26 -4.89
CA ARG A 330 0.39 1.76 -3.55
C ARG A 330 -0.70 2.64 -2.97
N MET A 331 -1.88 2.06 -2.75
CA MET A 331 -3.02 2.70 -2.09
C MET A 331 -3.22 2.14 -0.68
N PHE A 332 -3.91 2.87 0.20
CA PHE A 332 -4.25 2.41 1.54
C PHE A 332 -5.77 2.22 1.70
N TRP A 333 -6.16 1.26 2.54
CA TRP A 333 -7.55 1.03 2.92
C TRP A 333 -7.68 0.67 4.40
N LEU A 334 -8.83 0.95 5.02
CA LEU A 334 -9.07 0.83 6.46
C LEU A 334 -10.40 0.15 6.70
N VAL A 335 -10.38 -1.02 7.33
CA VAL A 335 -11.55 -1.60 7.99
C VAL A 335 -11.71 -0.87 9.32
N ALA A 336 -12.59 0.14 9.35
CA ALA A 336 -12.83 0.96 10.54
C ALA A 336 -13.79 0.29 11.53
N SER A 337 -14.55 -0.70 11.08
CA SER A 337 -15.51 -1.49 11.87
C SER A 337 -15.91 -2.75 11.10
N LEU A 338 -16.23 -3.84 11.81
CA LEU A 338 -16.86 -5.06 11.30
C LEU A 338 -18.37 -5.13 11.59
N ASP A 339 -18.88 -4.42 12.60
CA ASP A 339 -20.29 -4.43 13.00
C ASP A 339 -20.81 -3.01 13.37
N PRO A 340 -21.45 -2.27 12.44
CA PRO A 340 -21.60 -2.59 11.03
C PRO A 340 -20.25 -2.53 10.31
N LEU A 341 -20.14 -3.22 9.17
CA LEU A 341 -18.92 -3.18 8.35
C LEU A 341 -18.76 -1.80 7.70
N ILE A 342 -17.58 -1.20 7.91
CA ILE A 342 -17.18 0.09 7.33
C ILE A 342 -15.76 -0.04 6.80
N ILE A 343 -15.59 0.23 5.50
CA ILE A 343 -14.29 0.24 4.84
C ILE A 343 -14.07 1.59 4.16
N LEU A 344 -12.87 2.15 4.34
CA LEU A 344 -12.43 3.40 3.73
C LEU A 344 -11.19 3.20 2.86
N TYR A 345 -11.02 4.11 1.91
CA TYR A 345 -9.87 4.27 1.01
C TYR A 345 -9.11 5.53 1.39
N HIS A 346 -7.79 5.55 1.22
CA HIS A 346 -6.96 6.74 1.33
C HIS A 346 -5.88 6.72 0.24
N ASP A 347 -5.56 7.92 -0.26
CA ASP A 347 -4.51 8.11 -1.25
C ASP A 347 -3.13 7.64 -0.72
N GLY A 348 -2.25 7.19 -1.60
CA GLY A 348 -0.95 6.65 -1.19
C GLY A 348 0.21 7.27 -1.96
N TYR A 349 0.96 6.45 -2.70
CA TYR A 349 2.12 6.90 -3.45
C TYR A 349 2.47 5.92 -4.59
N VAL A 350 3.25 6.38 -5.56
CA VAL A 350 3.76 5.58 -6.66
C VAL A 350 5.07 4.91 -6.25
N ARG A 351 5.24 3.63 -6.62
CA ARG A 351 6.48 2.86 -6.49
C ARG A 351 7.02 2.59 -7.89
N ILE A 352 8.23 3.08 -8.16
CA ILE A 352 8.86 3.03 -9.48
C ILE A 352 9.92 1.93 -9.48
N GLY A 353 9.96 1.12 -10.53
CA GLY A 353 10.93 0.04 -10.70
C GLY A 353 12.36 0.53 -10.96
N ASN A 354 13.32 -0.37 -10.77
CA ASN A 354 14.74 -0.11 -10.95
C ASN A 354 15.14 0.07 -12.43
N SER A 355 14.59 -0.78 -13.31
CA SER A 355 15.07 -0.96 -14.68
C SER A 355 14.26 -0.19 -15.72
N GLU A 356 14.88 0.04 -16.89
CA GLU A 356 14.16 0.43 -18.09
C GLU A 356 13.21 -0.68 -18.52
N TYR A 357 12.02 -0.28 -18.97
CA TYR A 357 10.89 -1.16 -19.26
C TYR A 357 10.57 -1.16 -20.75
N SER A 358 10.36 -2.34 -21.31
CA SER A 358 9.90 -2.54 -22.69
C SER A 358 8.90 -3.69 -22.75
N GLU A 359 7.87 -3.58 -23.59
CA GLU A 359 6.97 -4.70 -23.93
C GLU A 359 7.43 -5.45 -25.19
N GLU A 360 8.62 -5.13 -25.71
CA GLU A 360 9.21 -5.77 -26.89
C GLU A 360 10.23 -6.87 -26.51
N ASP A 361 10.73 -6.85 -25.27
CA ASP A 361 11.66 -7.83 -24.71
C ASP A 361 11.18 -8.31 -23.34
N PHE A 362 10.90 -9.61 -23.24
CA PHE A 362 10.46 -10.28 -22.01
C PHE A 362 11.54 -11.21 -21.42
N SER A 363 12.78 -11.12 -21.89
CA SER A 363 13.88 -11.99 -21.45
C SER A 363 14.37 -11.69 -20.04
N ASP A 364 14.36 -10.41 -19.62
CA ASP A 364 14.65 -10.00 -18.24
C ASP A 364 13.36 -9.79 -17.45
N THR A 365 12.99 -10.78 -16.64
CA THR A 365 11.86 -10.67 -15.71
C THR A 365 11.99 -9.45 -14.77
N THR A 366 13.21 -9.04 -14.37
CA THR A 366 13.38 -7.95 -13.42
C THR A 366 12.96 -6.60 -13.99
N ALA A 367 13.08 -6.40 -15.31
CA ALA A 367 12.59 -5.21 -16.00
C ALA A 367 11.07 -5.00 -15.87
N HIS A 368 10.31 -6.08 -15.73
CA HIS A 368 8.85 -6.04 -15.61
C HIS A 368 8.33 -6.08 -14.16
N LEU A 369 9.21 -5.95 -13.17
CA LEU A 369 8.86 -5.90 -11.75
C LEU A 369 9.07 -4.50 -11.16
N THR A 370 8.14 -4.07 -10.30
CA THR A 370 8.20 -2.79 -9.58
C THR A 370 8.98 -2.92 -8.26
N THR A 371 10.01 -3.76 -8.27
CA THR A 371 10.91 -3.96 -7.15
C THR A 371 11.69 -2.67 -6.91
N HIS A 372 11.27 -1.90 -5.90
CA HIS A 372 11.80 -0.60 -5.51
C HIS A 372 12.85 -0.71 -4.37
N THR A 373 13.17 -1.93 -3.92
CA THR A 373 14.16 -2.16 -2.86
C THR A 373 15.52 -1.62 -3.27
N GLY A 374 16.11 -0.76 -2.43
CA GLY A 374 17.41 -0.12 -2.70
C GLY A 374 17.32 1.18 -3.51
N LEU A 375 16.16 1.54 -4.07
CA LEU A 375 15.97 2.87 -4.64
C LEU A 375 15.74 3.91 -3.55
N GLY A 376 16.39 5.06 -3.73
CA GLY A 376 16.20 6.25 -2.92
C GLY A 376 14.87 6.94 -3.21
N THR A 377 14.88 8.28 -3.13
CA THR A 377 13.78 9.12 -3.62
C THR A 377 13.39 8.83 -5.08
N GLU A 378 14.34 8.38 -5.91
CA GLU A 378 14.10 8.04 -7.33
C GLU A 378 13.17 6.84 -7.56
N GLY A 379 12.90 6.02 -6.54
CA GLY A 379 12.00 4.86 -6.60
C GLY A 379 10.58 5.13 -6.12
N LYS A 380 10.26 6.37 -5.73
CA LYS A 380 8.96 6.75 -5.18
C LYS A 380 8.50 8.09 -5.78
N ALA A 381 7.20 8.27 -5.97
CA ALA A 381 6.63 9.59 -6.32
C ALA A 381 5.30 9.83 -5.59
N THR A 382 4.99 11.10 -5.36
CA THR A 382 3.78 11.55 -4.66
C THR A 382 2.54 11.44 -5.56
N MET A 383 1.35 11.46 -4.95
CA MET A 383 0.09 11.52 -5.71
C MET A 383 -0.06 12.83 -6.52
N MET A 384 0.63 13.91 -6.13
CA MET A 384 0.64 15.17 -6.89
C MET A 384 1.44 15.03 -8.19
N GLU A 385 2.62 14.39 -8.13
CA GLU A 385 3.41 14.09 -9.32
C GLU A 385 2.70 13.07 -10.22
N PHE A 386 1.98 12.11 -9.64
CA PHE A 386 1.15 11.16 -10.40
C PHE A 386 -0.05 11.84 -11.09
N GLU A 387 -0.72 12.77 -10.41
CA GLU A 387 -1.78 13.60 -10.98
C GLU A 387 -1.26 14.40 -12.19
N GLN A 388 -0.08 15.02 -12.08
CA GLN A 388 0.59 15.68 -13.21
C GLN A 388 0.94 14.71 -14.34
N ALA A 389 1.44 13.50 -14.04
CA ALA A 389 1.77 12.49 -15.05
C ALA A 389 0.55 12.01 -15.85
N LEU A 390 -0.62 11.87 -15.19
CA LEU A 390 -1.88 11.54 -15.84
C LEU A 390 -2.41 12.69 -16.71
N ASP A 391 -2.33 13.94 -16.22
CA ASP A 391 -2.74 15.13 -16.97
C ASP A 391 -1.85 15.35 -18.22
N ASP A 392 -0.54 15.11 -18.10
CA ASP A 392 0.41 15.11 -19.21
C ASP A 392 0.06 14.05 -20.26
N LEU A 393 -0.17 12.80 -19.83
CA LEU A 393 -0.57 11.70 -20.71
C LEU A 393 -1.88 12.01 -21.44
N TYR A 394 -2.91 12.44 -20.71
CA TYR A 394 -4.21 12.79 -21.28
C TYR A 394 -4.12 13.98 -22.24
N SER A 395 -3.30 14.98 -21.92
CA SER A 395 -3.03 16.13 -22.79
C SER A 395 -2.41 15.68 -24.12
N ARG A 396 -1.36 14.87 -24.07
CA ARG A 396 -0.66 14.34 -25.26
C ARG A 396 -1.58 13.51 -26.17
N MET A 397 -2.50 12.71 -25.61
CA MET A 397 -3.44 11.89 -26.39
C MET A 397 -4.34 12.68 -27.36
N GLY A 398 -4.65 13.95 -27.09
CA GLY A 398 -5.63 14.71 -27.89
C GLY A 398 -5.04 15.60 -28.97
N ASN A 399 -3.72 15.81 -28.98
CA ASN A 399 -3.07 16.65 -29.98
C ASN A 399 -2.74 15.90 -31.29
N ASN A 400 -2.93 14.58 -31.32
CA ASN A 400 -2.37 13.69 -32.35
C ASN A 400 -3.37 12.84 -33.14
N ASP A 401 -4.70 12.90 -32.91
CA ASP A 401 -5.64 12.01 -33.60
C ASP A 401 -7.00 12.63 -33.95
N ASN A 402 -7.36 12.58 -35.24
CA ASN A 402 -8.66 12.96 -35.78
C ASN A 402 -9.79 11.96 -35.42
N ASN A 403 -9.46 10.80 -34.82
CA ASN A 403 -10.39 9.70 -34.53
C ASN A 403 -10.68 9.48 -33.03
N ASN A 404 -10.63 10.52 -32.22
CA ASN A 404 -11.28 10.58 -30.89
C ASN A 404 -10.94 9.39 -29.93
N LYS A 405 -9.65 9.04 -29.81
CA LYS A 405 -9.17 7.90 -28.98
C LYS A 405 -9.01 8.17 -27.48
N ARG A 406 -9.25 9.38 -26.99
CA ARG A 406 -9.10 9.69 -25.55
C ARG A 406 -10.07 8.84 -24.70
N PRO A 407 -9.64 8.32 -23.53
CA PRO A 407 -10.52 7.60 -22.63
C PRO A 407 -11.63 8.52 -22.10
N HIS A 408 -12.83 7.95 -21.89
CA HIS A 408 -13.97 8.70 -21.40
C HIS A 408 -13.89 8.93 -19.89
N LEU A 409 -13.58 10.17 -19.51
CA LEU A 409 -13.46 10.59 -18.11
C LEU A 409 -14.83 10.87 -17.49
N ALA A 410 -15.57 9.83 -17.09
CA ALA A 410 -16.86 9.98 -16.40
C ALA A 410 -16.79 10.87 -15.13
N ALA A 411 -15.63 10.94 -14.48
CA ALA A 411 -15.34 11.80 -13.33
C ALA A 411 -14.76 13.20 -13.65
N GLY A 412 -14.62 13.56 -14.93
CA GLY A 412 -14.18 14.89 -15.39
C GLY A 412 -12.66 15.10 -15.47
N THR A 413 -11.85 14.60 -14.53
CA THR A 413 -10.38 14.71 -14.58
C THR A 413 -9.68 13.34 -14.64
N PRO A 414 -8.47 13.24 -15.22
CA PRO A 414 -7.69 11.99 -15.29
C PRO A 414 -7.50 11.33 -13.94
N ILE A 415 -7.02 12.08 -12.94
CA ILE A 415 -6.81 11.55 -11.59
C ILE A 415 -8.10 11.13 -10.90
N ALA A 416 -9.23 11.83 -11.11
CA ALA A 416 -10.52 11.44 -10.53
C ALA A 416 -11.04 10.16 -11.19
N HIS A 417 -10.81 10.00 -12.50
CA HIS A 417 -11.13 8.77 -13.23
C HIS A 417 -10.31 7.57 -12.72
N VAL A 418 -9.03 7.77 -12.41
CA VAL A 418 -8.15 6.74 -11.82
C VAL A 418 -8.52 6.44 -10.35
N ARG A 419 -8.61 7.46 -9.48
CA ARG A 419 -8.99 7.31 -8.05
C ARG A 419 -10.33 6.57 -7.90
N ASN A 420 -11.31 6.86 -8.76
CA ASN A 420 -12.61 6.18 -8.72
C ASN A 420 -12.52 4.70 -9.15
N GLN A 421 -11.62 4.33 -10.07
CA GLN A 421 -11.37 2.93 -10.38
C GLN A 421 -10.71 2.20 -9.19
N PHE A 422 -9.72 2.78 -8.51
CA PHE A 422 -9.13 2.19 -7.30
C PHE A 422 -10.21 1.89 -6.23
N LYS A 423 -11.07 2.87 -5.94
CA LYS A 423 -12.19 2.72 -4.99
C LYS A 423 -13.19 1.64 -5.41
N HIS A 424 -13.47 1.51 -6.71
CA HIS A 424 -14.39 0.49 -7.23
C HIS A 424 -13.79 -0.91 -7.15
N ALA A 425 -12.50 -1.08 -7.46
CA ALA A 425 -11.78 -2.34 -7.33
C ALA A 425 -11.73 -2.84 -5.86
N LEU A 426 -11.51 -1.94 -4.89
CA LEU A 426 -11.61 -2.28 -3.46
C LEU A 426 -13.04 -2.60 -3.03
N GLY A 427 -14.03 -1.89 -3.58
CA GLY A 427 -15.46 -2.16 -3.34
C GLY A 427 -15.86 -3.56 -3.82
N GLU A 428 -15.47 -3.92 -5.03
CA GLU A 428 -15.68 -5.26 -5.62
C GLU A 428 -14.98 -6.35 -4.79
N MET A 429 -13.71 -6.14 -4.41
CA MET A 429 -12.98 -7.03 -3.50
C MET A 429 -13.70 -7.18 -2.14
N THR A 430 -14.28 -6.09 -1.61
CA THR A 430 -15.09 -6.15 -0.38
C THR A 430 -16.33 -7.05 -0.55
N GLU A 431 -17.01 -7.00 -1.70
CA GLU A 431 -18.13 -7.90 -2.00
C GLU A 431 -17.68 -9.36 -2.09
N VAL A 432 -16.55 -9.63 -2.77
CA VAL A 432 -16.00 -10.98 -2.98
C VAL A 432 -15.67 -11.66 -1.65
N PHE A 433 -14.97 -10.96 -0.77
CA PHE A 433 -14.49 -11.51 0.51
C PHE A 433 -15.42 -11.23 1.70
N LEU A 434 -16.62 -10.70 1.46
CA LEU A 434 -17.55 -10.31 2.51
C LEU A 434 -17.81 -11.45 3.50
N LYS A 435 -18.22 -12.62 3.02
CA LYS A 435 -18.49 -13.80 3.88
C LYS A 435 -17.23 -14.43 4.47
N GLU A 436 -16.09 -14.15 3.86
CA GLU A 436 -14.83 -14.86 4.10
C GLU A 436 -13.92 -14.13 5.08
N SER A 437 -14.11 -12.81 5.27
CA SER A 437 -13.29 -11.98 6.15
C SER A 437 -14.03 -10.82 6.84
N PHE A 438 -15.06 -10.25 6.21
CA PHE A 438 -15.63 -8.97 6.67
C PHE A 438 -17.00 -9.07 7.36
N ASN A 439 -17.73 -10.17 7.18
CA ASN A 439 -18.80 -10.57 8.06
C ASN A 439 -18.19 -11.13 9.34
N LYS A 440 -18.78 -10.80 10.49
CA LYS A 440 -18.36 -11.33 11.80
C LYS A 440 -18.27 -12.87 11.73
N PRO A 441 -17.08 -13.46 11.89
CA PRO A 441 -16.93 -14.90 11.79
C PRO A 441 -17.19 -15.53 13.16
N ASP A 442 -18.17 -16.42 13.22
CA ASP A 442 -18.43 -17.27 14.39
C ASP A 442 -17.33 -18.34 14.64
N PHE A 443 -16.25 -18.32 13.84
CA PHE A 443 -15.17 -19.31 13.81
C PHE A 443 -14.04 -19.06 14.81
N LEU A 444 -13.98 -17.88 15.43
CA LEU A 444 -13.01 -17.58 16.47
C LEU A 444 -13.77 -17.18 17.73
N GLU A 445 -13.45 -17.80 18.86
CA GLU A 445 -13.99 -17.46 20.19
C GLU A 445 -13.42 -16.13 20.73
N ILE A 446 -13.27 -15.14 19.84
CA ILE A 446 -12.86 -13.78 20.17
C ILE A 446 -14.06 -13.05 20.75
N THR A 447 -13.93 -12.66 22.02
CA THR A 447 -14.94 -11.97 22.81
C THR A 447 -15.10 -10.49 22.45
N SER A 448 -14.08 -9.89 21.82
CA SER A 448 -14.11 -8.51 21.31
C SER A 448 -15.29 -8.35 20.34
N GLU A 449 -16.07 -7.28 20.53
CA GLU A 449 -17.29 -7.09 19.74
C GLU A 449 -17.04 -6.42 18.39
N ASN A 450 -15.87 -5.79 18.20
CA ASN A 450 -15.53 -5.11 16.96
C ASN A 450 -14.02 -5.06 16.69
N GLY A 451 -13.61 -5.37 15.46
CA GLY A 451 -12.24 -5.25 14.99
C GLY A 451 -11.93 -3.89 14.37
N PHE A 452 -10.68 -3.73 13.96
CA PHE A 452 -10.26 -2.82 12.89
C PHE A 452 -9.06 -3.45 12.17
N ASN A 453 -8.63 -2.89 11.05
CA ASN A 453 -7.22 -2.89 10.64
C ASN A 453 -7.04 -1.93 9.46
N PHE A 454 -5.83 -1.42 9.25
CA PHE A 454 -5.47 -0.76 8.00
C PHE A 454 -4.62 -1.69 7.13
N TYR A 455 -4.67 -1.45 5.84
CA TYR A 455 -4.16 -2.30 4.79
C TYR A 455 -3.75 -1.48 3.58
N CYS A 456 -3.22 -2.17 2.58
CA CYS A 456 -2.79 -1.60 1.33
C CYS A 456 -3.21 -2.46 0.14
N ALA A 457 -3.13 -1.87 -1.04
CA ALA A 457 -3.43 -2.50 -2.31
C ALA A 457 -2.50 -1.96 -3.39
N ASP A 458 -2.01 -2.85 -4.25
CA ASP A 458 -1.10 -2.53 -5.35
C ASP A 458 -1.86 -2.55 -6.68
N TYR A 459 -1.69 -1.49 -7.46
CA TYR A 459 -2.34 -1.30 -8.76
C TYR A 459 -1.35 -0.94 -9.84
N ILE A 460 -1.57 -1.41 -11.05
CA ILE A 460 -0.92 -0.86 -12.26
C ILE A 460 -1.95 -0.23 -13.17
N LEU A 461 -1.47 0.60 -14.09
CA LEU A 461 -2.28 1.29 -15.09
C LEU A 461 -1.72 1.05 -16.48
N ASP A 462 -2.61 1.00 -17.47
CA ASP A 462 -2.23 1.11 -18.88
C ASP A 462 -2.34 2.56 -19.39
N ASN A 463 -1.83 2.81 -20.60
CA ASN A 463 -1.84 4.15 -21.22
C ASN A 463 -3.25 4.64 -21.61
N ASP A 464 -4.30 3.80 -21.53
CA ASP A 464 -5.69 4.26 -21.62
C ASP A 464 -6.24 4.74 -20.26
N MET A 465 -5.40 4.72 -19.21
CA MET A 465 -5.72 5.00 -17.80
C MET A 465 -6.71 4.01 -17.17
N ASP A 466 -6.74 2.77 -17.68
CA ASP A 466 -7.48 1.69 -17.05
C ASP A 466 -6.64 1.04 -15.94
N VAL A 467 -7.28 0.83 -14.78
CA VAL A 467 -6.66 0.29 -13.56
C VAL A 467 -6.76 -1.23 -13.51
N PHE A 468 -5.68 -1.87 -13.07
CA PHE A 468 -5.63 -3.30 -12.76
C PHE A 468 -5.17 -3.52 -11.33
N PHE A 469 -5.90 -4.34 -10.58
CA PHE A 469 -5.62 -4.69 -9.20
C PHE A 469 -4.65 -5.88 -9.17
N ILE A 470 -3.45 -5.66 -8.63
CA ILE A 470 -2.40 -6.70 -8.57
C ILE A 470 -2.57 -7.57 -7.33
N GLU A 471 -2.57 -6.98 -6.15
CA GLU A 471 -2.81 -7.70 -4.88
C GLU A 471 -3.17 -6.74 -3.73
N PRO A 472 -4.13 -7.11 -2.85
CA PRO A 472 -4.24 -6.53 -1.51
C PRO A 472 -3.18 -7.12 -0.57
N GLN A 473 -2.67 -6.32 0.36
CA GLN A 473 -1.61 -6.71 1.28
C GLN A 473 -1.92 -6.34 2.73
N ASN A 474 -1.62 -7.27 3.64
CA ASN A 474 -1.65 -7.09 5.09
C ASN A 474 -0.43 -6.28 5.59
N GLY A 475 0.72 -6.39 4.92
CA GLY A 475 1.97 -5.72 5.31
C GLY A 475 2.34 -4.62 4.32
N CYS A 476 2.30 -3.36 4.77
CA CYS A 476 2.32 -2.21 3.86
C CYS A 476 3.66 -1.49 3.68
N GLY A 477 4.69 -1.86 4.44
CA GLY A 477 5.93 -1.10 4.54
C GLY A 477 5.66 0.28 5.12
N LEU A 478 5.96 0.47 6.40
CA LEU A 478 5.76 1.75 7.11
C LEU A 478 7.09 2.49 7.37
N ASP A 479 8.11 2.19 6.55
CA ASP A 479 9.36 2.93 6.44
C ASP A 479 9.12 4.44 6.24
N GLU A 480 9.65 5.25 7.14
CA GLU A 480 9.67 6.73 7.06
C GLU A 480 11.03 7.22 6.56
N ASP A 481 11.49 6.60 5.48
CA ASP A 481 12.78 6.86 4.84
C ASP A 481 12.85 8.23 4.12
N TYR A 482 11.70 8.87 3.86
CA TYR A 482 11.60 10.19 3.24
C TYR A 482 10.58 11.10 3.94
N TYR A 483 10.79 12.42 3.86
CA TYR A 483 9.87 13.41 4.44
C TYR A 483 8.41 13.26 3.98
N PHE A 484 8.18 13.03 2.68
CA PHE A 484 6.82 12.84 2.18
C PHE A 484 6.14 11.58 2.76
N ARG A 485 6.91 10.54 3.12
CA ARG A 485 6.38 9.32 3.77
C ARG A 485 5.95 9.63 5.19
N LEU A 486 6.76 10.38 5.93
CA LEU A 486 6.41 10.86 7.28
C LEU A 486 5.15 11.75 7.26
N GLU A 487 5.03 12.68 6.31
CA GLU A 487 3.85 13.54 6.16
C GLU A 487 2.60 12.74 5.74
N MET A 488 2.75 11.81 4.78
CA MET A 488 1.70 10.90 4.33
C MET A 488 1.21 10.00 5.46
N HIS A 489 2.12 9.36 6.21
CA HIS A 489 1.78 8.56 7.40
C HIS A 489 1.14 9.42 8.49
N GLY A 490 1.59 10.67 8.65
CA GLY A 490 0.94 11.69 9.47
C GLY A 490 -0.53 11.80 9.12
N SER A 491 -0.88 12.20 7.89
CA SER A 491 -2.27 12.27 7.40
C SER A 491 -3.04 10.96 7.60
N LEU A 492 -2.46 9.84 7.14
CA LEU A 492 -3.07 8.52 7.10
C LEU A 492 -3.50 8.05 8.50
N PHE A 493 -2.55 8.00 9.43
CA PHE A 493 -2.80 7.45 10.77
C PHE A 493 -3.49 8.45 11.69
N ASN A 494 -3.29 9.76 11.49
CA ASN A 494 -4.09 10.78 12.18
C ASN A 494 -5.58 10.60 11.88
N GLY A 495 -5.94 10.57 10.60
CA GLY A 495 -7.33 10.33 10.18
C GLY A 495 -7.87 8.98 10.66
N MET A 496 -7.04 7.92 10.64
CA MET A 496 -7.43 6.60 11.14
C MET A 496 -7.84 6.64 12.62
N VAL A 497 -7.03 7.24 13.50
CA VAL A 497 -7.34 7.25 14.94
C VAL A 497 -8.56 8.12 15.24
N ASP A 498 -8.77 9.23 14.53
CA ASP A 498 -10.00 10.03 14.64
C ASP A 498 -11.25 9.22 14.27
N ILE A 499 -11.20 8.48 13.16
CA ILE A 499 -12.29 7.58 12.73
C ILE A 499 -12.54 6.50 13.79
N LEU A 500 -11.49 5.84 14.30
CA LEU A 500 -11.64 4.76 15.28
C LEU A 500 -12.25 5.24 16.60
N GLU A 501 -11.90 6.44 17.05
CA GLU A 501 -12.48 7.08 18.23
C GLU A 501 -13.95 7.45 18.02
N GLU A 502 -14.29 8.02 16.86
CA GLU A 502 -15.66 8.40 16.52
C GLU A 502 -16.59 7.18 16.36
N VAL A 503 -16.13 6.15 15.66
CA VAL A 503 -16.84 4.87 15.46
C VAL A 503 -17.16 4.25 16.82
N GLY A 504 -16.15 4.12 17.70
CA GLY A 504 -16.35 3.56 19.05
C GLY A 504 -17.35 4.38 19.87
N ARG A 505 -17.20 5.71 19.89
CA ARG A 505 -18.14 6.62 20.59
C ARG A 505 -19.58 6.43 20.13
N LYS A 506 -19.82 6.34 18.82
CA LYS A 506 -21.17 6.16 18.26
C LYS A 506 -21.74 4.78 18.58
N GLN A 507 -20.93 3.73 18.47
CA GLN A 507 -21.33 2.35 18.79
C GLN A 507 -21.70 2.14 20.26
N GLU A 508 -20.93 2.69 21.20
CA GLU A 508 -21.26 2.64 22.64
C GLU A 508 -22.54 3.43 22.98
N ALA A 509 -22.82 4.50 22.24
CA ALA A 509 -24.01 5.32 22.41
C ALA A 509 -25.25 4.81 21.64
N GLY A 510 -25.15 3.70 20.91
CA GLY A 510 -26.24 3.19 20.05
C GLY A 510 -26.61 4.11 18.88
N LEU A 511 -25.72 5.03 18.49
CA LEU A 511 -25.93 5.99 17.41
C LEU A 511 -25.56 5.38 16.05
N PRO A 512 -26.20 5.80 14.94
CA PRO A 512 -25.75 5.47 13.60
C PRO A 512 -24.29 5.90 13.40
N VAL A 513 -23.43 4.98 12.95
CA VAL A 513 -22.00 5.28 12.74
C VAL A 513 -21.83 6.31 11.60
N MET A 514 -22.61 6.13 10.53
CA MET A 514 -22.61 7.01 9.36
C MET A 514 -23.62 8.16 9.48
N PRO A 515 -23.34 9.35 8.93
CA PRO A 515 -22.06 9.75 8.31
C PRO A 515 -20.98 10.00 9.37
N LEU A 516 -19.71 9.75 9.02
CA LEU A 516 -18.58 10.13 9.88
C LEU A 516 -18.51 11.66 10.04
N GLU A 517 -18.00 12.14 11.16
CA GLU A 517 -17.77 13.55 11.53
C GLU A 517 -16.31 13.96 11.30
N LYS A 518 -15.36 13.04 11.47
CA LYS A 518 -13.94 13.19 11.19
C LYS A 518 -13.42 12.00 10.38
N SER A 519 -13.19 12.21 9.09
CA SER A 519 -12.54 11.21 8.20
C SER A 519 -11.14 11.62 7.74
N GLY A 520 -10.75 12.89 7.91
CA GLY A 520 -9.56 13.43 7.24
C GLY A 520 -9.62 13.17 5.73
N ASN A 521 -8.51 12.70 5.17
CA ASN A 521 -8.38 12.33 3.76
C ASN A 521 -8.89 10.91 3.43
N TRP A 522 -9.55 10.22 4.35
CA TRP A 522 -10.19 8.92 4.08
C TRP A 522 -11.57 9.09 3.42
N GLU A 523 -11.81 8.37 2.31
CA GLU A 523 -13.11 8.25 1.64
C GLU A 523 -13.79 6.93 1.99
N VAL A 524 -15.08 6.93 2.29
CA VAL A 524 -15.82 5.68 2.55
C VAL A 524 -16.09 4.95 1.23
N ILE A 525 -15.66 3.68 1.15
CA ILE A 525 -15.91 2.79 -0.01
C ILE A 525 -16.88 1.65 0.30
N TYR A 526 -17.09 1.33 1.57
CA TYR A 526 -18.14 0.43 2.01
C TYR A 526 -18.74 0.92 3.33
N ALA A 527 -20.06 0.92 3.44
CA ALA A 527 -20.77 1.10 4.70
C ALA A 527 -22.10 0.33 4.69
N ASP A 528 -22.21 -0.69 5.54
CA ASP A 528 -23.49 -1.36 5.85
C ASP A 528 -24.32 -1.80 4.62
N GLY A 529 -23.72 -2.59 3.73
CA GLY A 529 -24.34 -3.09 2.50
C GLY A 529 -24.40 -2.08 1.35
N LEU A 530 -23.85 -0.87 1.54
CA LEU A 530 -23.55 0.08 0.49
C LEU A 530 -22.07 -0.06 0.08
N VAL A 531 -21.81 -0.19 -1.22
CA VAL A 531 -20.46 -0.23 -1.82
C VAL A 531 -20.25 0.99 -2.72
N TYR A 532 -19.00 1.40 -2.92
CA TYR A 532 -18.63 2.34 -3.95
C TYR A 532 -18.67 1.68 -5.34
N GLN A 533 -19.30 2.34 -6.31
CA GLN A 533 -19.24 1.97 -7.72
C GLN A 533 -18.88 3.20 -8.55
N TYR A 534 -18.03 3.03 -9.55
CA TYR A 534 -17.68 4.12 -10.46
C TYR A 534 -18.72 4.23 -11.58
N ASP A 535 -19.76 5.01 -11.34
CA ASP A 535 -20.86 5.20 -12.27
C ASP A 535 -20.42 5.81 -13.62
N GLY A 536 -20.89 5.20 -14.71
CA GLY A 536 -20.57 5.63 -16.08
C GLY A 536 -19.23 5.13 -16.62
N TYR A 537 -18.36 4.53 -15.78
CA TYR A 537 -17.11 3.94 -16.22
C TYR A 537 -17.33 2.79 -17.21
N LYS A 538 -16.55 2.80 -18.29
CA LYS A 538 -16.51 1.76 -19.33
C LYS A 538 -15.09 1.65 -19.86
N ARG A 539 -14.46 0.49 -19.65
CA ARG A 539 -13.19 0.11 -20.28
C ARG A 539 -13.32 0.07 -21.81
N SER A 540 -12.26 0.45 -22.52
CA SER A 540 -12.20 0.27 -23.98
C SER A 540 -12.36 -1.21 -24.35
N LYS A 541 -13.19 -1.52 -25.35
CA LYS A 541 -13.31 -2.88 -25.91
C LYS A 541 -12.08 -3.28 -26.73
N ASN A 542 -11.38 -2.29 -27.29
CA ASN A 542 -10.21 -2.48 -28.13
C ASN A 542 -9.00 -2.02 -27.30
N LYS A 543 -8.40 -2.95 -26.57
CA LYS A 543 -7.12 -2.73 -25.91
C LYS A 543 -5.97 -2.94 -26.89
N ALA A 544 -4.92 -2.14 -26.76
CA ALA A 544 -3.66 -2.46 -27.42
C ALA A 544 -3.12 -3.79 -26.85
N SER A 545 -2.61 -4.64 -27.72
CA SER A 545 -1.79 -5.78 -27.29
C SER A 545 -0.44 -5.27 -26.82
N CYS A 546 0.34 -6.14 -26.17
CA CYS A 546 1.77 -5.89 -25.99
C CYS A 546 2.42 -5.66 -27.36
N SER A 547 3.47 -4.84 -27.42
CA SER A 547 4.13 -4.46 -28.68
C SER A 547 4.88 -5.64 -29.30
N THR A 548 4.16 -6.54 -29.97
CA THR A 548 4.74 -7.53 -30.89
C THR A 548 5.04 -6.82 -32.23
N THR A 549 6.05 -5.96 -32.21
CA THR A 549 6.77 -5.35 -33.35
C THR A 549 5.92 -4.89 -34.57
N LYS A 550 5.90 -3.57 -34.81
CA LYS A 550 5.35 -2.97 -36.05
C LYS A 550 6.07 -3.43 -37.32
#